data_AF-A0A257HEW1-F1
#
_entry.id   AF-A0A257HEW1-F1
#
_cell.length_a   1.000
_cell.length_b   1.000
_cell.length_c   1.000
_cell.angle_alpha   90.00
_cell.angle_beta   90.00
_cell.angle_gamma   90.00
#
_symmetry.space_group_name_H-M   'P 1'
#
loop_
_entity.id
_entity.type
_entity.pdbx_description
1 polymer ?
#
loop_
_entity_poly.entity_id
_entity_poly.type
_entity_poly.pdbx_seq_one_letter_code
_entity_poly.pdbx_strand_id
1 'polypeptide(L)' 'MELVAAATLAKYIGAGLASIGMGLAAIGVGAIFGNFLSGALRNPSAADGQFGRAFIGAALAEGLGIFAFVVALILLFVVK' A
#
# COMPACT_ATOMS: atom_id res chain seq x y z
N MET A 1 -2.75 27.76 -23.21
CA MET A 1 -2.55 26.43 -23.83
C MET A 1 -1.42 25.67 -23.16
N GLU A 2 -0.23 26.26 -23.01
CA GLU A 2 0.95 25.59 -22.43
C GLU A 2 0.81 25.21 -20.95
N LEU A 3 0.27 26.10 -20.10
CA LEU A 3 0.09 25.82 -18.66
C LEU A 3 -0.90 24.66 -18.39
N VAL A 4 -1.95 24.54 -19.20
CA VAL A 4 -2.95 23.46 -19.09
C VAL A 4 -2.32 22.12 -19.49
N ALA A 5 -1.47 22.11 -20.51
CA ALA A 5 -0.73 20.93 -20.92
C ALA A 5 0.28 20.50 -19.84
N ALA A 6 1.01 21.45 -19.23
CA ALA A 6 1.94 21.18 -18.14
C ALA A 6 1.23 20.61 -16.90
N ALA A 7 0.07 21.16 -16.52
CA ALA A 7 -0.75 20.66 -15.42
C ALA A 7 -1.24 19.22 -15.68
N THR A 8 -1.68 18.94 -16.91
CA THR A 8 -2.12 17.60 -17.32
C THR A 8 -0.97 16.57 -17.25
N LEU A 9 0.23 16.95 -17.72
CA LEU A 9 1.41 16.10 -17.62
C LEU A 9 1.80 15.81 -16.16
N ALA A 10 1.85 16.86 -15.32
CA ALA A 10 2.17 16.72 -13.90
C ALA A 10 1.17 15.81 -13.17
N LYS A 11 -0.10 15.86 -13.54
CA LYS A 11 -1.17 15.00 -13.02
C LYS A 11 -0.91 13.52 -13.30
N TYR A 12 -0.54 13.17 -14.54
CA TYR A 12 -0.23 11.79 -14.91
C TYR A 12 1.05 11.29 -14.24
N ILE A 13 2.09 12.12 -14.17
CA ILE A 13 3.33 11.78 -13.45
C ILE A 13 3.04 11.55 -11.96
N GLY A 14 2.29 12.47 -11.32
CA GLY A 14 1.91 12.36 -9.92
C GLY A 14 1.09 11.10 -9.63
N ALA A 15 0.14 10.73 -10.50
CA ALA A 15 -0.63 9.51 -10.36
C ALA A 15 0.24 8.25 -10.49
N GLY A 16 1.21 8.26 -11.41
CA GLY A 16 2.20 7.19 -11.56
C GLY A 16 3.06 7.03 -10.31
N LEU A 17 3.57 8.14 -9.76
CA LEU A 17 4.36 8.14 -8.52
C LEU A 17 3.54 7.67 -7.31
N ALA A 18 2.28 8.10 -7.19
CA ALA A 18 1.40 7.65 -6.12
C ALA A 18 1.17 6.13 -6.17
N SER A 19 1.05 5.55 -7.37
CA SER A 19 0.88 4.10 -7.56
C SER A 19 2.04 3.26 -7.00
N ILE A 20 3.25 3.83 -6.88
CA ILE A 20 4.40 3.14 -6.25
C ILE A 20 4.09 2.78 -4.79
N GLY A 21 3.33 3.63 -4.08
CA GLY A 21 2.94 3.41 -2.69
C GLY A 21 2.14 2.11 -2.48
N MET A 22 1.36 1.67 -3.49
CA MET A 22 0.66 0.39 -3.43
C MET A 22 1.63 -0.79 -3.43
N GLY A 23 2.68 -0.73 -4.27
CA GLY A 23 3.73 -1.74 -4.30
C GLY A 23 4.51 -1.81 -2.98
N LEU A 24 4.80 -0.66 -2.38
CA LEU A 24 5.47 -0.59 -1.07
C LEU A 24 4.61 -1.19 0.05
N ALA A 25 3.28 -0.97 0.02
CA ALA A 25 2.36 -1.61 0.95
C ALA A 25 2.41 -3.15 0.83
N ALA A 26 2.41 -3.69 -0.39
CA ALA A 26 2.51 -5.12 -0.64
C ALA A 26 3.82 -5.73 -0.08
N ILE A 27 4.95 -5.01 -0.18
CA ILE A 27 6.21 -5.43 0.46
C ILE A 27 6.05 -5.50 1.99
N GLY A 28 5.39 -4.50 2.59
CA GLY A 28 5.10 -4.49 4.03
C GLY A 28 4.25 -5.69 4.46
N VAL A 29 3.18 -6.00 3.73
CA VAL A 29 2.33 -7.17 3.97
C VAL A 29 3.11 -8.47 3.84
N GLY A 30 3.92 -8.61 2.79
CA GLY A 30 4.79 -9.77 2.58
C GLY A 30 5.77 -9.97 3.73
N ALA A 31 6.39 -8.90 4.24
CA ALA A 31 7.29 -8.96 5.39
C ALA A 31 6.56 -9.39 6.68
N ILE A 32 5.35 -8.86 6.92
CA ILE A 32 4.55 -9.20 8.11
C ILE A 32 4.19 -10.69 8.11
N PHE A 33 3.61 -11.20 7.03
CA PHE A 33 3.21 -12.60 6.96
C PHE A 33 4.39 -13.55 6.83
N GLY A 34 5.48 -13.14 6.17
CA GLY A 34 6.73 -13.91 6.12
C GLY A 34 7.32 -14.11 7.52
N ASN A 35 7.37 -13.06 8.33
CA ASN A 35 7.83 -13.15 9.72
C ASN A 35 6.86 -13.94 10.60
N PHE A 36 5.55 -13.76 10.43
CA PHE A 36 4.55 -14.57 11.13
C PHE A 36 4.73 -16.06 10.84
N LEU A 37 4.84 -16.46 9.58
CA LEU A 37 5.02 -17.86 9.19
C LEU A 37 6.33 -18.43 9.75
N SER A 38 7.43 -17.68 9.64
CA SER A 38 8.73 -18.04 10.19
C SER A 38 8.67 -18.25 11.71
N GLY A 39 7.91 -17.43 12.44
CA GLY A 39 7.66 -17.59 13.87
C GLY A 39 6.75 -18.79 14.19
N ALA A 40 5.66 -18.95 13.45
CA ALA A 40 4.68 -20.01 13.62
C ALA A 40 5.30 -21.41 13.42
N LEU A 41 6.19 -21.56 12.45
CA LEU A 41 6.92 -22.83 12.23
C LEU A 41 7.88 -23.18 13.39
N ARG A 42 8.34 -22.19 14.16
CA ARG A 42 9.20 -22.43 15.34
C ARG A 42 8.41 -22.72 16.61
N ASN A 43 7.20 -22.18 16.74
CA ASN A 43 6.32 -22.45 17.87
C ASN A 43 4.84 -22.47 17.47
N PRO A 44 4.34 -23.60 16.92
CA PRO A 44 2.99 -23.68 16.37
C PRO A 44 1.88 -23.42 17.38
N SER A 45 2.06 -23.80 18.66
CA SER A 45 1.03 -23.64 19.69
C SER A 45 0.75 -22.17 20.06
N ALA A 46 1.70 -21.27 19.78
CA ALA A 46 1.54 -19.83 20.01
C ALA A 46 1.03 -19.08 18.76
N ALA A 47 1.01 -19.71 17.60
CA ALA A 47 0.74 -19.05 16.31
C ALA A 47 -0.67 -18.45 16.24
N ASP A 48 -1.69 -19.22 16.63
CA ASP A 48 -3.10 -18.79 16.59
C ASP A 48 -3.32 -17.51 17.42
N GLY A 49 -2.66 -17.40 18.58
CA GLY A 49 -2.72 -16.23 19.44
C GLY A 49 -2.06 -14.98 18.84
N GLN A 50 -1.21 -15.11 17.82
CA GLN A 50 -0.56 -13.99 17.14
C GLN A 50 -1.16 -13.69 15.76
N PHE A 51 -1.97 -14.58 15.18
CA PHE A 51 -2.51 -14.39 13.83
C PHE A 51 -3.33 -13.10 13.71
N GLY A 52 -4.17 -12.80 14.70
CA GLY A 52 -4.94 -11.54 14.73
C GLY A 52 -4.05 -10.29 14.73
N ARG A 53 -2.89 -10.33 15.41
CA ARG A 53 -1.92 -9.22 15.41
C ARG A 53 -1.23 -9.05 14.07
N ALA A 54 -0.84 -10.17 13.44
CA ALA A 54 -0.29 -10.15 12.09
C ALA A 54 -1.29 -9.57 11.08
N PHE A 55 -2.56 -9.96 11.19
CA PHE A 55 -3.62 -9.46 10.31
C PHE A 55 -3.90 -7.96 10.52
N ILE A 56 -3.92 -7.47 11.76
CA ILE A 56 -4.02 -6.03 12.06
C ILE A 56 -2.85 -5.28 11.44
N GLY A 57 -1.62 -5.77 11.59
CA GLY A 57 -0.44 -5.19 10.96
C GLY A 57 -0.56 -5.13 9.43
N ALA A 58 -1.00 -6.22 8.80
CA ALA A 58 -1.19 -6.28 7.36
C ALA A 58 -2.29 -5.32 6.87
N ALA A 59 -3.41 -5.22 7.61
CA ALA A 59 -4.49 -4.28 7.30
C ALA A 59 -4.03 -2.82 7.39
N LEU A 60 -3.17 -2.48 8.37
CA LEU A 60 -2.57 -1.15 8.48
C LEU A 60 -1.60 -0.88 7.32
N ALA A 61 -0.78 -1.87 6.92
CA ALA A 61 0.09 -1.74 5.77
C ALA A 61 -0.70 -1.53 4.46
N GLU A 62 -1.75 -2.31 4.23
CA GLU A 62 -2.67 -2.13 3.10
C GLU A 62 -3.41 -0.79 3.16
N GLY A 63 -3.76 -0.30 4.35
CA GLY A 63 -4.38 1.02 4.52
C GLY A 63 -3.53 2.14 3.91
N LEU A 64 -2.20 2.07 4.05
CA LEU A 64 -1.28 3.01 3.40
C LEU A 64 -1.27 2.86 1.87
N GLY A 65 -1.36 1.62 1.36
CA GLY A 65 -1.47 1.34 -0.07
C GLY A 65 -2.78 1.88 -0.67
N ILE A 66 -3.90 1.72 0.05
CA ILE A 66 -5.20 2.27 -0.34
C ILE A 66 -5.17 3.79 -0.35
N PHE A 67 -4.51 4.44 0.61
CA PHE A 67 -4.35 5.90 0.55
C PHE A 67 -3.57 6.36 -0.67
N ALA A 68 -2.49 5.65 -1.02
CA ALA A 68 -1.73 5.93 -2.24
C ALA A 68 -2.58 5.75 -3.51
N PHE A 69 -3.42 4.70 -3.55
CA PHE A 69 -4.38 4.47 -4.62
C PHE A 69 -5.43 5.59 -4.72
N VAL A 70 -6.00 6.02 -3.59
CA VAL A 70 -6.98 7.12 -3.56
C VAL A 70 -6.36 8.42 -4.07
N VAL A 71 -5.11 8.73 -3.71
CA VAL A 71 -4.40 9.90 -4.26
C VAL A 71 -4.25 9.79 -5.78
N ALA A 72 -3.88 8.62 -6.30
CA ALA A 72 -3.79 8.40 -7.74
C ALA A 72 -5.16 8.63 -8.43
N LEU A 73 -6.26 8.12 -7.87
CA LEU A 73 -7.60 8.34 -8.41
C LEU A 73 -8.03 9.81 -8.37
N ILE A 74 -7.71 10.53 -7.29
CA ILE A 74 -8.00 11.96 -7.18
C ILE A 74 -7.27 12.74 -8.27
N LEU A 75 -5.97 12.45 -8.48
CA LEU A 75 -5.19 13.08 -9.55
C LEU A 75 -5.81 12.76 -10.92
N LEU A 76 -6.15 11.51 -11.20
CA LEU A 76 -6.66 11.13 -12.52
C LEU A 76 -8.05 11.70 -12.82
N PHE A 77 -8.97 11.67 -11.85
CA PHE A 77 -10.41 11.83 -12.11
C PHE A 77 -11.05 13.04 -11.44
N VAL A 78 -10.41 13.66 -10.45
CA VAL A 78 -11.00 14.76 -9.67
C VAL A 78 -10.28 16.09 -9.97
N VAL A 79 -8.96 16.06 -10.12
CA VAL A 79 -8.17 17.27 -10.40
C VAL A 79 -8.37 17.70 -11.86
N LYS A 80 -8.76 18.98 -12.02
CA LYS A 80 -9.06 19.64 -13.31
C LYS A 80 -7.81 20.17 -13.97
#